data_AF-A0A8S3X543-F1
#
_entry.id   AF-A0A8S3X543-F1
#
_cell.length_a   1.000
_cell.length_b   1.000
_cell.length_c   1.000
_cell.angle_alpha   90.00
_cell.angle_beta   90.00
_cell.angle_gamma   90.00
#
_symmetry.space_group_name_H-M   'P 1'
#
loop_
_entity.id
_entity.type
_entity.pdbx_description
1 polymer ?
#
loop_
_entity_poly.entity_id
_entity_poly.type
_entity_poly.pdbx_seq_one_letter_code
_entity_poly.pdbx_strand_id
1 'polypeptide(L)'
;MSLEVTLIPAEHCLGSTMFLFKTTNKTILYIGDFRPRISDIEKDANLHEPNGNPINIDAMYVDTEFNQEGYENFPKRSHTVHEVIKEIDKWLKKGENYAVAIYVYANYTHEFICNQIHEKLNIKVAIPELVPGITNDYRENRIHLCSKNKNLENSHSECTSGWGYDVCLYVYFTAKKWRKYTDDSTPVNWATPTRLDACFATHCSRRELESFVSYFKPEKVEGFRYPYVAATPNTKNKGELRLPKGVKRKNDATTVDEEQLKNVTKKLEL
;
A
#
# COMPACT_ATOMS: atom_id res chain seq x y z
N MET A 1 -11.32 -9.55 35.67
CA MET A 1 -10.44 -9.63 34.49
C MET A 1 -10.89 -8.53 33.55
N SER A 2 -10.03 -7.56 33.25
CA SER A 2 -10.30 -6.50 32.28
C SER A 2 -9.63 -6.85 30.95
N LEU A 3 -10.32 -6.54 29.86
CA LEU A 3 -9.79 -6.59 28.50
C LEU A 3 -9.92 -5.19 27.91
N GLU A 4 -8.80 -4.61 27.53
CA GLU A 4 -8.73 -3.37 26.78
C GLU A 4 -8.42 -3.71 25.32
N VAL A 5 -9.11 -3.04 24.39
CA VAL A 5 -8.91 -3.21 22.95
C VAL A 5 -8.66 -1.84 22.34
N THR A 6 -7.51 -1.68 21.71
CA THR A 6 -7.16 -0.48 20.94
C THR A 6 -7.14 -0.81 19.46
N LEU A 7 -7.83 0.00 18.65
CA LEU A 7 -7.84 -0.10 17.19
C LEU A 7 -6.75 0.80 16.64
N ILE A 8 -5.88 0.23 15.81
CA ILE A 8 -4.76 0.95 15.18
C ILE A 8 -4.92 0.85 13.66
N PRO A 9 -4.73 1.91 12.86
CA PRO A 9 -4.85 1.82 11.41
C PRO A 9 -3.92 0.77 10.80
N ALA A 10 -4.45 -0.13 9.96
CA ALA A 10 -3.68 -1.18 9.28
C ALA A 10 -3.17 -0.76 7.88
N GLU A 11 -3.67 0.36 7.35
CA GLU A 11 -3.35 0.89 6.02
C GLU A 11 -3.53 -0.09 4.85
N HIS A 12 -4.39 -1.10 4.97
CA HIS A 12 -4.72 -2.02 3.89
C HIS A 12 -5.79 -1.44 2.96
N CYS A 13 -6.90 -1.00 3.54
CA CYS A 13 -8.03 -0.37 2.85
C CYS A 13 -8.72 0.64 3.77
N LEU A 14 -9.76 1.32 3.27
CA LEU A 14 -10.55 2.24 4.09
C LEU A 14 -11.17 1.49 5.28
N GLY A 15 -10.90 1.98 6.49
CA GLY A 15 -11.41 1.37 7.73
C GLY A 15 -10.65 0.12 8.21
N SER A 16 -9.58 -0.31 7.54
CA SER A 16 -8.78 -1.46 8.00
C SER A 16 -8.05 -1.14 9.31
N THR A 17 -8.14 -2.04 10.29
CA THR A 17 -7.54 -1.86 11.62
C THR A 17 -6.81 -3.11 12.12
N MET A 18 -5.67 -2.90 12.76
CA MET A 18 -5.06 -3.83 13.71
C MET A 18 -5.79 -3.73 15.05
N PHE A 19 -5.78 -4.81 15.82
CA PHE A 19 -6.33 -4.86 17.17
C PHE A 19 -5.21 -5.16 18.18
N LEU A 20 -5.00 -4.24 19.11
CA LEU A 20 -4.12 -4.42 20.26
C LEU A 20 -4.96 -4.78 21.48
N PHE A 21 -4.86 -6.02 21.92
CA PHE A 21 -5.55 -6.55 23.09
C PHE A 21 -4.61 -6.49 24.30
N LYS A 22 -5.03 -5.82 25.37
CA LYS A 22 -4.30 -5.79 26.65
C LYS A 22 -5.18 -6.37 27.75
N THR A 23 -4.63 -7.36 28.45
CA THR A 23 -5.19 -7.91 29.69
C THR A 23 -4.20 -7.62 30.83
N THR A 24 -4.53 -8.04 32.05
CA THR A 24 -3.62 -7.90 33.20
C THR A 24 -2.25 -8.55 32.98
N ASN A 25 -2.17 -9.62 32.19
CA ASN A 25 -0.97 -10.44 32.07
C ASN A 25 -0.50 -10.67 30.62
N LYS A 26 -1.25 -10.19 29.62
CA LYS A 26 -1.00 -10.48 28.21
C LYS A 26 -1.30 -9.29 27.32
N THR A 27 -0.40 -9.04 26.37
CA THR A 27 -0.51 -8.08 25.28
C THR A 27 -0.44 -8.85 23.96
N ILE A 28 -1.50 -8.76 23.16
CA ILE A 28 -1.62 -9.47 21.88
C ILE A 28 -1.87 -8.44 20.78
N LEU A 29 -1.09 -8.52 19.70
CA LEU A 29 -1.32 -7.72 18.50
C LEU A 29 -1.83 -8.59 17.36
N TYR A 30 -3.07 -8.36 16.93
CA TYR A 30 -3.62 -8.94 15.71
C TYR A 30 -3.56 -7.90 14.60
N ILE A 31 -2.75 -8.14 13.57
CA ILE A 31 -2.50 -7.10 12.55
C ILE A 31 -3.56 -7.07 11.43
N GLY A 32 -4.29 -8.17 11.20
CA GLY A 32 -5.21 -8.29 10.06
C GLY A 32 -4.50 -8.12 8.72
N ASP A 33 -5.24 -7.85 7.65
CA ASP A 33 -4.62 -7.43 6.38
C ASP A 33 -4.03 -6.03 6.56
N PHE A 34 -2.74 -5.86 6.26
CA PHE A 34 -2.03 -4.62 6.58
C PHE A 34 -0.89 -4.29 5.61
N ARG A 35 -0.64 -3.00 5.40
CA ARG A 35 0.58 -2.49 4.73
C ARG A 35 0.94 -1.06 5.16
N PRO A 36 1.19 -0.80 6.45
CA PRO A 36 1.64 0.50 6.93
C PRO A 36 3.12 0.71 6.61
N ARG A 37 3.56 1.98 6.58
CA ARG A 37 5.00 2.28 6.61
C ARG A 37 5.49 2.15 8.04
N ILE A 38 6.64 1.52 8.25
CA ILE A 38 7.26 1.39 9.59
C ILE A 38 7.42 2.77 10.24
N SER A 39 7.81 3.80 9.48
CA SER A 39 7.94 5.17 9.97
C SER A 39 6.66 5.80 10.51
N ASP A 40 5.49 5.32 10.07
CA ASP A 40 4.20 5.78 10.60
C ASP A 40 3.84 5.02 11.87
N ILE A 41 4.17 3.72 11.91
CA ILE A 41 4.01 2.88 13.11
C ILE A 41 4.90 3.35 14.27
N GLU A 42 6.15 3.76 14.01
CA GLU A 42 7.07 4.30 15.03
C GLU A 42 6.52 5.53 15.77
N LYS A 43 5.48 6.18 15.22
CA LYS A 43 4.82 7.35 15.81
C LYS A 43 3.56 6.97 16.59
N ASP A 44 3.12 5.72 16.53
CA ASP A 44 1.91 5.28 17.21
C ASP A 44 2.17 5.08 18.70
N ALA A 45 1.65 6.00 19.52
CA ALA A 45 1.83 5.98 20.96
C ALA A 45 1.18 4.76 21.65
N ASN A 46 0.26 4.04 21.01
CA ASN A 46 -0.32 2.82 21.59
C ASN A 46 0.62 1.62 21.49
N LEU A 47 1.55 1.67 20.52
CA LEU A 47 2.55 0.64 20.23
C LEU A 47 3.92 0.94 20.84
N HIS A 48 4.08 2.08 21.50
CA HIS A 48 5.33 2.52 22.11
C HIS A 48 5.14 2.93 23.57
N GLU A 49 6.16 2.64 24.38
CA GLU A 49 6.27 3.19 25.72
C GLU A 49 6.62 4.69 25.67
N PRO A 50 6.43 5.45 26.78
CA PRO A 50 6.79 6.87 26.83
C PRO A 50 8.26 7.18 26.52
N ASN A 51 9.16 6.19 26.69
CA ASN A 51 10.58 6.30 26.36
C ASN A 51 10.87 6.11 24.85
N GLY A 52 9.86 5.83 24.04
CA GLY A 52 9.95 5.60 22.59
C GLY A 52 10.30 4.16 22.19
N ASN A 53 10.46 3.23 23.12
CA ASN A 53 10.67 1.82 22.81
C ASN A 53 9.35 1.13 22.45
N PRO A 54 9.37 0.12 21.56
CA PRO A 54 8.20 -0.71 21.30
C PRO A 54 7.70 -1.39 22.57
N ILE A 55 6.38 -1.51 22.73
CA ILE A 55 5.78 -2.27 23.85
C ILE A 55 6.14 -3.76 23.76
N ASN A 56 6.12 -4.45 24.92
CA ASN A 56 6.22 -5.91 24.92
C ASN A 56 4.95 -6.54 24.31
N ILE A 57 5.12 -7.48 23.39
CA ILE A 57 4.03 -8.21 22.73
C ILE A 57 4.23 -9.71 22.99
N ASP A 58 3.33 -10.31 23.77
CA ASP A 58 3.38 -11.75 24.06
C ASP A 58 3.09 -12.59 22.82
N ALA A 59 2.12 -12.16 22.01
CA ALA A 59 1.77 -12.85 20.77
C ALA A 59 1.37 -11.87 19.67
N MET A 60 1.91 -12.09 18.48
CA MET A 60 1.54 -11.36 17.27
C MET A 60 0.91 -12.32 16.26
N TYR A 61 -0.29 -11.99 15.79
CA TYR A 61 -0.98 -12.73 14.73
C TYR A 61 -0.85 -11.97 13.42
N VAL A 62 -0.26 -12.61 12.42
CA VAL A 62 0.23 -11.91 11.21
C VAL A 62 -0.49 -12.32 9.93
N ASP A 63 -0.66 -11.34 9.03
CA ASP A 63 -0.99 -11.56 7.62
C ASP A 63 0.21 -12.15 6.87
N THR A 64 -0.03 -13.20 6.10
CA THR A 64 0.98 -13.95 5.36
C THR A 64 0.73 -14.03 3.85
N GLU A 65 -0.15 -13.21 3.27
CA GLU A 65 -0.53 -13.27 1.83
C GLU A 65 0.71 -13.32 0.90
N PHE A 66 1.72 -12.50 1.18
CA PHE A 66 2.99 -12.47 0.44
C PHE A 66 4.21 -12.97 1.22
N ASN A 67 3.99 -13.76 2.27
CA ASN A 67 5.09 -14.38 3.03
C ASN A 67 5.67 -15.62 2.34
N GLN A 68 6.13 -15.45 1.10
CA GLN A 68 6.72 -16.51 0.29
C GLN A 68 7.86 -15.96 -0.57
N GLU A 69 8.79 -16.84 -0.95
CA GLU A 69 9.91 -16.48 -1.82
C GLU A 69 9.42 -15.88 -3.14
N GLY A 70 10.09 -14.83 -3.58
CA GLY A 70 9.75 -14.05 -4.77
C GLY A 70 8.90 -12.83 -4.49
N TYR A 71 8.43 -12.56 -3.27
CA TYR A 71 7.76 -11.29 -2.94
C TYR A 71 8.53 -10.49 -1.90
N GLU A 72 9.85 -10.44 -2.03
CA GLU A 72 10.72 -9.78 -1.07
C GLU A 72 10.39 -8.28 -0.94
N ASN A 73 10.12 -7.60 -2.06
CA ASN A 73 9.80 -6.17 -2.08
C ASN A 73 8.59 -5.91 -2.98
N PHE A 74 7.97 -4.76 -2.76
CA PHE A 74 7.02 -4.15 -3.67
C PHE A 74 7.34 -2.65 -3.77
N PRO A 75 6.96 -1.98 -4.88
CA PRO A 75 7.05 -0.53 -4.95
C PRO A 75 6.14 0.13 -3.91
N LYS A 76 6.46 1.39 -3.60
CA LYS A 76 5.53 2.27 -2.87
C LYS A 76 4.26 2.44 -3.70
N ARG A 77 3.10 2.36 -3.05
CA ARG A 77 1.78 2.57 -3.70
C ARG A 77 1.73 3.87 -4.51
N SER A 78 2.25 4.95 -3.95
CA SER A 78 2.34 6.26 -4.62
C SER A 78 3.22 6.25 -5.86
N HIS A 79 4.33 5.50 -5.85
CA HIS A 79 5.21 5.41 -7.01
C HIS A 79 4.52 4.68 -8.18
N THR A 80 3.89 3.53 -7.91
CA THR A 80 3.11 2.83 -8.94
C THR A 80 2.01 3.71 -9.52
N VAL A 81 1.20 4.34 -8.65
CA VAL A 81 0.08 5.17 -9.12
C VAL A 81 0.58 6.37 -9.93
N HIS A 82 1.71 6.97 -9.56
CA HIS A 82 2.34 8.03 -10.34
C HIS A 82 2.76 7.57 -11.75
N GLU A 83 3.40 6.41 -11.88
CA GLU A 83 3.75 5.88 -13.20
C GLU A 83 2.51 5.53 -14.04
N VAL A 84 1.47 4.97 -13.42
CA VAL A 84 0.20 4.72 -14.12
C VAL A 84 -0.45 6.01 -14.61
N ILE A 85 -0.49 7.06 -13.78
CA ILE A 85 -1.08 8.35 -14.16
C ILE A 85 -0.35 8.96 -15.36
N LYS A 86 0.98 8.83 -15.44
CA LYS A 86 1.74 9.28 -16.63
C LYS A 86 1.30 8.55 -17.90
N GLU A 87 1.10 7.24 -17.82
CA GLU A 87 0.67 6.44 -18.98
C GLU A 87 -0.79 6.74 -19.36
N ILE A 88 -1.67 6.96 -18.37
CA ILE A 88 -3.04 7.43 -18.58
C ILE A 88 -3.06 8.80 -19.28
N ASP A 89 -2.28 9.77 -18.80
CA ASP A 89 -2.20 11.11 -19.38
C ASP A 89 -1.73 11.06 -20.85
N LYS A 90 -0.65 10.33 -21.12
CA LYS A 90 -0.16 10.09 -22.49
C LYS A 90 -1.23 9.45 -23.37
N TRP A 91 -1.98 8.49 -22.84
CA TRP A 91 -3.04 7.81 -23.57
C TRP A 91 -4.19 8.73 -23.92
N LEU A 92 -4.71 9.49 -22.94
CA LEU A 92 -5.84 10.40 -23.12
C LEU A 92 -5.51 11.57 -24.05
N LYS A 93 -4.24 12.01 -24.11
CA LYS A 93 -3.78 13.06 -25.02
C LYS A 93 -3.76 12.66 -26.51
N LYS A 94 -3.98 11.38 -26.85
CA LYS A 94 -4.06 10.93 -28.24
C LYS A 94 -5.32 11.39 -28.97
N GLY A 95 -6.37 11.78 -28.24
CA GLY A 95 -7.62 12.29 -28.80
C GLY A 95 -8.80 12.07 -27.87
N GLU A 96 -9.95 12.66 -28.19
CA GLU A 96 -11.15 12.64 -27.35
C GLU A 96 -11.78 11.24 -27.27
N ASN A 97 -11.67 10.43 -28.33
CA ASN A 97 -12.21 9.07 -28.40
C ASN A 97 -11.38 8.01 -27.63
N TYR A 98 -10.33 8.43 -26.90
CA TYR A 98 -9.50 7.54 -26.08
C TYR A 98 -10.05 7.47 -24.65
N ALA A 99 -10.37 6.26 -24.18
CA ALA A 99 -10.85 5.99 -22.83
C ALA A 99 -9.90 5.08 -22.05
N VAL A 100 -10.14 4.96 -20.74
CA VAL A 100 -9.38 4.12 -19.80
C VAL A 100 -10.34 3.32 -18.92
N ALA A 101 -10.18 1.99 -18.89
CA ALA A 101 -10.74 1.14 -17.86
C ALA A 101 -9.67 0.76 -16.84
N ILE A 102 -9.99 1.01 -15.58
CA ILE A 102 -9.18 0.61 -14.44
C ILE A 102 -9.81 -0.62 -13.80
N TYR A 103 -9.00 -1.65 -13.62
CA TYR A 103 -9.36 -2.88 -12.93
C TYR A 103 -8.49 -3.04 -11.68
N VAL A 104 -9.16 -3.16 -10.53
CA VAL A 104 -8.52 -3.42 -9.25
C VAL A 104 -8.85 -4.83 -8.76
N TYR A 105 -7.85 -5.56 -8.27
CA TYR A 105 -8.10 -6.88 -7.70
C TYR A 105 -8.66 -6.81 -6.28
N ALA A 106 -8.38 -5.76 -5.51
CA ALA A 106 -8.99 -5.55 -4.20
C ALA A 106 -10.38 -4.91 -4.38
N ASN A 107 -11.37 -5.34 -3.58
CA ASN A 107 -12.72 -4.76 -3.64
C ASN A 107 -12.75 -3.31 -3.08
N TYR A 108 -11.78 -2.97 -2.23
CA TYR A 108 -11.57 -1.66 -1.62
C TYR A 108 -10.17 -1.17 -1.99
N THR A 109 -9.80 0.08 -1.66
CA THR A 109 -8.51 0.76 -1.97
C THR A 109 -8.46 1.48 -3.33
N HIS A 110 -9.52 1.40 -4.12
CA HIS A 110 -9.60 2.13 -5.39
C HIS A 110 -9.77 3.63 -5.18
N GLU A 111 -10.26 4.07 -4.02
CA GLU A 111 -10.45 5.46 -3.61
C GLU A 111 -9.11 6.22 -3.65
N PHE A 112 -8.03 5.60 -3.17
CA PHE A 112 -6.68 6.17 -3.26
C PHE A 112 -6.26 6.43 -4.72
N ILE A 113 -6.52 5.45 -5.60
CA ILE A 113 -6.15 5.54 -7.02
C ILE A 113 -6.98 6.65 -7.69
N CYS A 114 -8.30 6.68 -7.44
CA CYS A 114 -9.20 7.68 -8.03
C CYS A 114 -8.85 9.10 -7.58
N ASN A 115 -8.57 9.30 -6.29
CA ASN A 115 -8.15 10.60 -5.76
C ASN A 115 -6.84 11.08 -6.39
N GLN A 116 -5.84 10.20 -6.51
CA GLN A 116 -4.57 10.56 -7.15
C GLN A 116 -4.73 10.92 -8.63
N ILE A 117 -5.59 10.21 -9.37
CA ILE A 117 -5.92 10.54 -10.76
C ILE A 117 -6.56 11.93 -10.83
N HIS A 118 -7.55 12.19 -9.99
CA HIS A 118 -8.24 13.48 -9.95
C HIS A 118 -7.29 14.63 -9.59
N GLU A 119 -6.46 14.47 -8.56
CA GLU A 119 -5.47 15.47 -8.14
C GLU A 119 -4.47 15.81 -9.26
N LYS A 120 -4.08 14.84 -10.10
CA LYS A 120 -3.04 15.02 -11.11
C LYS A 120 -3.57 15.42 -12.47
N LEU A 121 -4.73 14.91 -12.86
CA LEU A 121 -5.29 15.11 -14.21
C LEU A 121 -6.54 16.00 -14.21
N ASN A 122 -7.09 16.33 -13.04
CA ASN A 122 -8.38 17.01 -12.89
C ASN A 122 -9.52 16.28 -13.64
N ILE A 123 -9.44 14.94 -13.68
CA ILE A 123 -10.45 14.05 -14.27
C ILE A 123 -10.98 13.14 -13.18
N LYS A 124 -12.31 13.01 -13.08
CA LYS A 124 -12.95 12.09 -12.15
C LYS A 124 -12.99 10.68 -12.73
N VAL A 125 -12.96 9.67 -11.85
CA VAL A 125 -13.12 8.26 -12.24
C VAL A 125 -14.59 7.87 -12.07
N ALA A 126 -15.19 7.35 -13.14
CA ALA A 126 -16.58 6.93 -13.12
C ALA A 126 -16.76 5.63 -12.34
N ILE A 127 -17.44 5.69 -11.18
CA ILE A 127 -17.76 4.55 -10.31
C ILE A 127 -19.17 4.71 -9.69
N PRO A 128 -19.79 3.65 -9.13
CA PRO A 128 -21.17 3.73 -8.59
C PRO A 128 -21.28 4.37 -7.20
N GLU A 129 -20.17 4.60 -6.50
CA GLU A 129 -20.10 5.08 -5.12
C GLU A 129 -19.78 6.60 -5.04
N LEU A 130 -19.68 7.18 -3.84
CA LEU A 130 -19.48 8.63 -3.61
C LEU A 130 -18.31 8.93 -2.65
N VAL A 131 -17.20 9.42 -3.21
CA VAL A 131 -16.02 10.02 -2.56
C VAL A 131 -15.48 11.14 -3.47
N PRO A 132 -14.55 12.00 -3.02
CA PRO A 132 -13.86 12.92 -3.93
C PRO A 132 -13.14 12.15 -5.07
N GLY A 133 -12.96 12.79 -6.22
CA GLY A 133 -12.29 12.18 -7.38
C GLY A 133 -13.12 11.16 -8.17
N ILE A 134 -14.37 10.92 -7.80
CA ILE A 134 -15.27 10.02 -8.53
C ILE A 134 -16.58 10.69 -8.96
N THR A 135 -17.26 10.03 -9.88
CA THR A 135 -18.50 10.50 -10.51
C THR A 135 -19.39 9.30 -10.86
N ASN A 136 -20.70 9.48 -10.73
CA ASN A 136 -21.68 8.52 -11.23
C ASN A 136 -22.08 8.82 -12.69
N ASP A 137 -21.54 9.89 -13.28
CA ASP A 137 -21.70 10.20 -14.69
C ASP A 137 -20.70 9.40 -15.51
N TYR A 138 -21.09 8.19 -15.88
CA TYR A 138 -20.28 7.34 -16.72
C TYR A 138 -20.10 7.90 -18.14
N ARG A 139 -21.07 8.65 -18.65
CA ARG A 139 -21.11 9.07 -20.07
C ARG A 139 -20.11 10.17 -20.37
N GLU A 140 -20.01 11.14 -19.47
CA GLU A 140 -19.15 12.32 -19.64
C GLU A 140 -17.72 12.12 -19.10
N ASN A 141 -17.35 10.88 -18.71
CA ASN A 141 -16.04 10.61 -18.13
C ASN A 141 -15.26 9.57 -18.94
N ARG A 142 -13.97 9.85 -19.13
CA ARG A 142 -13.06 9.05 -19.97
C ARG A 142 -12.31 7.97 -19.18
N ILE A 143 -12.42 7.98 -17.85
CA ILE A 143 -11.75 7.01 -16.96
C ILE A 143 -12.82 6.32 -16.12
N HIS A 144 -12.83 4.99 -16.17
CA HIS A 144 -13.85 4.14 -15.55
C HIS A 144 -13.20 3.16 -14.59
N LEU A 145 -13.81 2.93 -13.43
CA LEU A 145 -13.46 1.77 -12.60
C LEU A 145 -14.37 0.61 -12.98
N CYS A 146 -13.82 -0.37 -13.68
CA CYS A 146 -14.58 -1.50 -14.19
C CYS A 146 -14.56 -2.67 -13.21
N SER A 147 -15.71 -3.35 -13.10
CA SER A 147 -15.82 -4.57 -12.29
C SER A 147 -15.07 -5.74 -12.91
N LYS A 148 -14.72 -6.71 -12.07
CA LYS A 148 -14.03 -7.95 -12.43
C LYS A 148 -14.94 -8.84 -13.28
N ASN A 149 -14.97 -8.64 -14.60
CA ASN A 149 -15.29 -9.73 -15.50
C ASN A 149 -13.98 -10.31 -16.05
N LYS A 150 -13.37 -11.19 -15.23
CA LYS A 150 -12.02 -11.78 -15.45
C LYS A 150 -11.88 -12.60 -16.73
N ASN A 151 -12.97 -12.82 -17.48
CA ASN A 151 -13.03 -13.77 -18.59
C ASN A 151 -13.35 -13.14 -19.95
N LEU A 152 -13.41 -11.81 -20.07
CA LEU A 152 -13.73 -11.17 -21.35
C LEU A 152 -12.69 -10.11 -21.65
N GLU A 153 -11.87 -10.36 -22.67
CA GLU A 153 -11.02 -9.36 -23.34
C GLU A 153 -11.82 -8.16 -23.91
N ASN A 154 -13.14 -8.09 -23.67
CA ASN A 154 -14.07 -7.11 -24.22
C ASN A 154 -14.98 -6.46 -23.16
N SER A 155 -14.73 -6.59 -21.85
CA SER A 155 -15.72 -6.18 -20.83
C SER A 155 -15.90 -4.65 -20.66
N HIS A 156 -15.10 -3.80 -21.31
CA HIS A 156 -15.37 -2.35 -21.29
C HIS A 156 -16.49 -1.97 -22.27
N SER A 157 -16.75 -2.79 -23.30
CA SER A 157 -17.83 -2.51 -24.27
C SER A 157 -19.21 -2.37 -23.60
N GLU A 158 -19.48 -3.07 -22.50
CA GLU A 158 -20.72 -2.88 -21.73
C GLU A 158 -20.75 -1.52 -21.02
N CYS A 159 -19.59 -1.00 -20.58
CA CYS A 159 -19.47 0.32 -19.98
C CYS A 159 -19.42 1.47 -21.01
N THR A 160 -19.11 1.21 -22.28
CA THR A 160 -18.96 2.25 -23.34
C THR A 160 -19.82 2.02 -24.58
N SER A 161 -20.71 1.03 -24.57
CA SER A 161 -21.54 0.68 -25.73
C SER A 161 -22.41 1.86 -26.15
N GLY A 162 -22.09 2.41 -27.33
CA GLY A 162 -22.78 3.57 -27.91
C GLY A 162 -22.21 4.94 -27.51
N TRP A 163 -21.05 5.00 -26.86
CA TRP A 163 -20.53 6.23 -26.22
C TRP A 163 -19.36 6.88 -26.97
N GLY A 164 -19.10 6.47 -28.22
CA GLY A 164 -18.15 7.15 -29.12
C GLY A 164 -16.66 6.92 -28.84
N TYR A 165 -16.30 6.06 -27.89
CA TYR A 165 -14.90 5.71 -27.64
C TYR A 165 -14.43 4.58 -28.58
N ASP A 166 -13.47 4.89 -29.46
CA ASP A 166 -12.94 3.96 -30.45
C ASP A 166 -11.81 3.09 -29.88
N VAL A 167 -11.09 3.57 -28.86
CA VAL A 167 -9.88 2.91 -28.35
C VAL A 167 -9.77 3.04 -26.83
N CYS A 168 -9.58 1.91 -26.15
CA CYS A 168 -9.46 1.87 -24.70
C CYS A 168 -8.11 1.33 -24.22
N LEU A 169 -7.56 1.96 -23.18
CA LEU A 169 -6.49 1.42 -22.35
C LEU A 169 -7.07 0.66 -21.15
N TYR A 170 -6.64 -0.58 -20.98
CA TYR A 170 -7.00 -1.45 -19.86
C TYR A 170 -5.86 -1.44 -18.84
N VAL A 171 -6.10 -0.87 -17.67
CA VAL A 171 -5.12 -0.77 -16.57
C VAL A 171 -5.46 -1.79 -15.49
N TYR A 172 -4.55 -2.74 -15.23
CA TYR A 172 -4.75 -3.79 -14.22
C TYR A 172 -3.83 -3.61 -13.02
N PHE A 173 -4.39 -3.27 -11.87
CA PHE A 173 -3.66 -3.20 -10.61
C PHE A 173 -3.64 -4.57 -9.90
N THR A 174 -2.44 -5.14 -9.73
CA THR A 174 -2.24 -6.37 -8.94
C THR A 174 -0.80 -6.48 -8.45
N ALA A 175 -0.58 -7.12 -7.31
CA ALA A 175 0.77 -7.47 -6.83
C ALA A 175 1.22 -8.88 -7.27
N LYS A 176 0.26 -9.77 -7.55
CA LYS A 176 0.50 -11.22 -7.73
C LYS A 176 1.40 -11.58 -8.92
N LYS A 177 1.58 -10.67 -9.89
CA LYS A 177 2.48 -10.89 -11.03
C LYS A 177 3.91 -10.42 -10.78
N TRP A 178 4.15 -9.57 -9.78
CA TRP A 178 5.44 -8.92 -9.54
C TRP A 178 6.28 -9.73 -8.57
N ARG A 179 6.77 -10.86 -9.06
CA ARG A 179 7.77 -11.66 -8.35
C ARG A 179 9.17 -11.09 -8.58
N LYS A 180 10.04 -11.20 -7.57
CA LYS A 180 11.44 -10.76 -7.57
C LYS A 180 11.62 -9.27 -7.87
N TYR A 181 10.69 -8.43 -7.41
CA TYR A 181 10.77 -6.99 -7.58
C TYR A 181 12.00 -6.40 -6.86
N THR A 182 12.75 -5.58 -7.57
CA THR A 182 13.95 -4.86 -7.10
C THR A 182 13.81 -3.36 -7.35
N ASP A 183 14.72 -2.56 -6.81
CA ASP A 183 14.71 -1.11 -7.01
C ASP A 183 14.91 -0.71 -8.49
N ASP A 184 15.54 -1.57 -9.30
CA ASP A 184 15.71 -1.39 -10.75
C ASP A 184 14.46 -1.81 -11.56
N SER A 185 13.46 -2.41 -10.90
CA SER A 185 12.25 -2.91 -11.56
C SER A 185 11.24 -1.78 -11.80
N THR A 186 10.62 -1.74 -12.98
CA THR A 186 9.48 -0.85 -13.24
C THR A 186 8.21 -1.34 -12.53
N PRO A 187 7.42 -0.45 -11.88
CA PRO A 187 6.15 -0.81 -11.28
C PRO A 187 5.04 -1.01 -12.32
N VAL A 188 5.28 -0.70 -13.60
CA VAL A 188 4.31 -0.83 -14.69
C VAL A 188 4.89 -1.61 -15.86
N ASN A 189 4.04 -2.38 -16.54
CA ASN A 189 4.41 -3.19 -17.70
C ASN A 189 3.31 -3.17 -18.77
N TRP A 190 3.66 -2.81 -20.00
CA TRP A 190 2.76 -2.91 -21.14
C TRP A 190 2.68 -4.37 -21.62
N ALA A 191 1.56 -5.04 -21.38
CA ALA A 191 1.34 -6.42 -21.79
C ALA A 191 0.86 -6.53 -23.25
N THR A 192 0.13 -5.52 -23.73
CA THR A 192 -0.26 -5.32 -25.14
C THR A 192 -0.27 -3.81 -25.42
N PRO A 193 -0.44 -3.34 -26.68
CA PRO A 193 -0.57 -1.91 -26.97
C PRO A 193 -1.73 -1.19 -26.27
N THR A 194 -2.70 -1.95 -25.73
CA THR A 194 -3.89 -1.44 -25.03
C THR A 194 -3.97 -1.93 -23.58
N ARG A 195 -2.98 -2.66 -23.08
CA ARG A 195 -3.02 -3.23 -21.71
C ARG A 195 -1.79 -2.85 -20.91
N LEU A 196 -2.01 -2.14 -19.81
CA LEU A 196 -1.01 -1.77 -18.82
C LEU A 196 -1.26 -2.55 -17.52
N ASP A 197 -0.31 -3.40 -17.15
CA ASP A 197 -0.31 -4.07 -15.86
C ASP A 197 0.50 -3.21 -14.86
N ALA A 198 -0.02 -2.96 -13.65
CA ALA A 198 0.60 -2.13 -12.62
C ALA A 198 0.73 -2.86 -11.26
N CYS A 199 1.92 -2.78 -10.65
CA CYS A 199 2.27 -3.41 -9.39
C CYS A 199 1.65 -2.67 -8.20
N PHE A 200 0.56 -3.19 -7.66
CA PHE A 200 -0.11 -2.55 -6.53
C PHE A 200 -0.45 -3.56 -5.45
N ALA A 201 0.28 -3.47 -4.34
CA ALA A 201 0.11 -4.30 -3.17
C ALA A 201 -0.55 -3.51 -2.04
N THR A 202 -1.62 -4.09 -1.50
CA THR A 202 -2.31 -3.64 -0.28
C THR A 202 -1.91 -4.44 0.95
N HIS A 203 -1.09 -5.47 0.78
CA HIS A 203 -0.48 -6.28 1.83
C HIS A 203 1.04 -6.09 1.81
N CYS A 204 1.67 -6.23 2.97
CA CYS A 204 3.12 -6.20 3.09
C CYS A 204 3.83 -7.18 2.14
N SER A 205 4.95 -6.73 1.57
CA SER A 205 5.94 -7.65 1.01
C SER A 205 6.52 -8.53 2.12
N ARG A 206 7.23 -9.60 1.75
CA ARG A 206 7.90 -10.47 2.71
C ARG A 206 8.85 -9.68 3.62
N ARG A 207 9.68 -8.79 3.05
CA ARG A 207 10.62 -7.98 3.86
C ARG A 207 9.93 -6.91 4.69
N GLU A 208 8.85 -6.31 4.21
CA GLU A 208 8.06 -5.35 4.99
C GLU A 208 7.50 -6.04 6.26
N LEU A 209 6.91 -7.22 6.11
CA LEU A 209 6.40 -8.04 7.21
C LEU A 209 7.52 -8.51 8.16
N GLU A 210 8.61 -9.04 7.61
CA GLU A 210 9.79 -9.47 8.38
C GLU A 210 10.37 -8.31 9.21
N SER A 211 10.45 -7.11 8.61
CA SER A 211 10.95 -5.91 9.29
C SER A 211 10.01 -5.45 10.40
N PHE A 212 8.69 -5.52 10.18
CA PHE A 212 7.69 -5.21 11.19
C PHE A 212 7.79 -6.15 12.41
N VAL A 213 7.86 -7.46 12.18
CA VAL A 213 8.03 -8.45 13.26
C VAL A 213 9.36 -8.24 13.97
N SER A 214 10.45 -7.94 13.24
CA SER A 214 11.77 -7.67 13.82
C SER A 214 11.80 -6.44 14.71
N TYR A 215 11.00 -5.44 14.37
CA TYR A 215 10.95 -4.18 15.08
C TYR A 215 10.36 -4.37 16.48
N PHE A 216 9.22 -5.07 16.56
CA PHE A 216 8.52 -5.32 17.82
C PHE A 216 9.08 -6.50 18.63
N LYS A 217 9.74 -7.46 17.98
CA LYS A 217 10.32 -8.66 18.62
C LYS A 217 9.34 -9.35 19.58
N PRO A 218 8.13 -9.74 19.11
CA PRO A 218 7.16 -10.40 19.97
C PRO A 218 7.73 -11.72 20.52
N GLU A 219 7.25 -12.17 21.67
CA GLU A 219 7.65 -13.45 22.26
C GLU A 219 7.21 -14.63 21.37
N LYS A 220 6.05 -14.49 20.72
CA LYS A 220 5.47 -15.48 19.81
C LYS A 220 4.88 -14.81 18.56
N VAL A 221 5.01 -15.47 17.42
CA VAL A 221 4.33 -15.10 16.17
C VAL A 221 3.48 -16.27 15.69
N GLU A 222 2.22 -15.98 15.36
CA GLU A 222 1.25 -16.93 14.81
C GLU A 222 0.88 -16.55 13.39
N GLY A 223 0.91 -17.52 12.47
CA GLY A 223 0.57 -17.34 11.05
C GLY A 223 1.72 -17.66 10.10
N PHE A 224 2.98 -17.59 10.55
CA PHE A 224 4.12 -17.98 9.73
C PHE A 224 4.11 -19.47 9.38
N ARG A 225 4.55 -19.79 8.15
CA ARG A 225 4.68 -21.17 7.67
C ARG A 225 5.71 -21.97 8.49
N TYR A 226 6.74 -21.30 8.99
CA TYR A 226 7.79 -21.88 9.83
C TYR A 226 7.74 -21.27 11.23
N PRO A 227 8.13 -22.01 12.28
CA PRO A 227 8.17 -21.47 13.64
C PRO A 227 9.04 -20.22 13.70
N TYR A 228 8.50 -19.18 14.33
CA TYR A 228 9.26 -17.97 14.63
C TYR A 228 10.26 -18.26 15.76
N VAL A 229 11.53 -17.88 15.53
CA VAL A 229 12.59 -17.96 16.53
C VAL A 229 13.09 -16.55 16.77
N ALA A 230 12.88 -16.04 17.99
CA ALA A 230 13.39 -14.73 18.39
C ALA A 230 14.93 -14.73 18.27
N ALA A 231 15.49 -13.69 17.65
CA ALA A 231 16.93 -13.57 17.48
C ALA A 231 17.62 -13.45 18.86
N THR A 232 18.34 -14.50 19.29
CA THR A 232 19.22 -14.41 20.46
C THR A 232 20.63 -13.96 20.03
N PRO A 233 21.42 -13.32 20.92
CA PRO A 233 22.76 -12.84 20.57
C PRO A 233 23.74 -13.93 20.11
N ASN A 234 23.45 -15.22 20.29
CA ASN A 234 24.47 -16.27 20.30
C ASN A 234 24.13 -17.64 19.68
N THR A 235 23.24 -17.73 18.69
CA THR A 235 23.05 -19.00 17.94
C THR A 235 23.24 -18.85 16.43
N LYS A 236 24.14 -19.68 15.87
CA LYS A 236 24.36 -19.85 14.43
C LYS A 236 23.89 -21.23 14.00
N ASN A 237 22.58 -21.45 13.85
CA ASN A 237 22.06 -22.65 13.20
C ASN A 237 21.58 -22.36 11.77
N LYS A 238 21.72 -23.35 10.87
CA LYS A 238 21.23 -23.33 9.49
C LYS A 238 19.80 -23.89 9.48
N GLY A 239 18.86 -23.17 8.86
CA GLY A 239 17.45 -23.59 8.72
C GLY A 239 16.41 -22.61 9.27
N GLU A 240 16.84 -21.52 9.91
CA GLU A 240 15.95 -20.51 10.51
C GLU A 240 15.81 -19.27 9.62
N LEU A 241 14.59 -18.69 9.55
CA LEU A 241 14.36 -17.39 8.93
C LEU A 241 15.05 -16.30 9.78
N ARG A 242 16.20 -15.81 9.31
CA ARG A 242 16.88 -14.67 9.94
C ARG A 242 16.29 -13.38 9.40
N LEU A 243 15.58 -12.67 10.25
CA LEU A 243 15.15 -11.33 9.91
C LEU A 243 16.37 -10.38 9.84
N PRO A 244 16.39 -9.40 8.92
CA PRO A 244 17.51 -8.50 8.79
C PRO A 244 17.80 -7.76 10.09
N LYS A 245 19.10 -7.61 10.43
CA LYS A 245 19.52 -6.75 11.53
C LYS A 245 18.99 -5.34 11.26
N GLY A 246 18.26 -4.77 12.20
CA GLY A 246 17.72 -3.41 12.10
C GLY A 246 18.77 -2.44 11.56
N VAL A 247 18.36 -1.62 10.59
CA VAL A 247 19.22 -0.59 9.99
C VAL A 247 19.70 0.33 11.12
N LYS A 248 21.01 0.40 11.34
CA LYS A 248 21.60 1.42 12.21
C LYS A 248 21.31 2.79 11.60
N ARG A 249 20.68 3.68 12.37
CA ARG A 249 20.55 5.11 12.04
C ARG A 249 21.91 5.66 11.61
N LYS A 250 22.00 6.22 10.40
CA LYS A 250 22.98 7.26 10.11
C LYS A 250 22.43 8.54 10.73
N ASN A 251 23.09 9.03 11.77
CA ASN A 251 22.87 10.39 12.25
C ASN A 251 23.50 11.35 11.24
N ASP A 252 22.75 11.72 10.19
CA ASP A 252 23.07 12.91 9.42
C ASP A 252 22.43 14.09 10.14
N ALA A 253 23.11 14.56 11.18
CA ALA A 253 22.86 15.87 11.76
C ALA A 253 23.43 16.92 10.78
N THR A 254 22.68 17.24 9.73
CA THR A 254 22.82 18.53 9.06
C THR A 254 22.09 19.56 9.89
N THR A 255 22.88 20.38 10.59
CA THR A 255 22.44 21.61 11.24
C THR A 255 21.65 22.45 10.23
N VAL A 256 20.33 22.52 10.43
CA VAL A 256 19.47 23.48 9.75
C VAL A 256 19.68 24.81 10.45
N ASP A 257 20.21 25.76 9.68
CA ASP A 257 20.49 27.13 10.07
C ASP A 257 19.19 27.84 10.50
N GLU A 258 19.11 28.28 11.76
CA GLU A 258 17.93 28.92 12.38
C GLU A 258 17.52 30.23 11.66
N GLU A 259 18.36 30.75 10.77
CA GLU A 259 18.09 31.94 9.97
C GLU A 259 17.10 31.68 8.81
N GLN A 260 17.00 30.44 8.30
CA GLN A 260 16.04 30.12 7.23
C GLN A 260 14.59 30.00 7.70
N LEU A 261 14.34 29.62 8.96
CA LEU A 261 12.98 29.52 9.50
C LEU A 261 12.32 30.89 9.68
N LYS A 262 13.10 31.95 9.99
CA LYS A 262 12.55 33.31 10.18
C LYS A 262 12.05 33.97 8.90
N ASN A 263 12.56 33.55 7.74
CA ASN A 263 12.17 34.13 6.45
C ASN A 263 10.89 33.52 5.86
N VAL A 264 10.46 32.34 6.33
CA VAL A 264 9.19 31.71 5.89
C VAL A 264 8.00 32.30 6.66
N THR A 265 8.15 32.62 7.95
CA THR A 265 7.06 33.15 8.77
C THR A 265 6.65 34.58 8.39
N LYS A 266 7.55 35.35 7.76
CA LYS A 266 7.25 36.73 7.32
C LYS A 266 6.47 36.85 6.01
N LYS A 267 6.19 35.73 5.32
CA LYS A 267 5.48 35.71 4.03
C LYS A 267 4.04 35.20 4.12
N LEU A 268 3.53 34.97 5.33
CA LEU A 268 2.15 34.52 5.60
C LEU A 268 1.30 35.57 6.32
N GLU A 269 1.83 36.79 6.50
CA GLU A 269 1.05 37.97 6.90
C GLU A 269 1.19 39.02 5.80
N LEU A 270 0.40 38.88 4.73
CA LEU A 270 -0.11 39.91 3.82
C LEU A 270 -1.15 39.29 2.88
#